data_AF-A0A645I252-F1
#
_entry.id   AF-A0A645I252-F1
#
_cell.length_a   1.000
_cell.length_b   1.000
_cell.length_c   1.000
_cell.angle_alpha   90.00
_cell.angle_beta   90.00
_cell.angle_gamma   90.00
#
_symmetry.space_group_name_H-M   'P 1'
#
loop_
_entity.id
_entity.type
_entity.pdbx_description
1 polymer ?
#
loop_
_entity_poly.entity_id
_entity_poly.type
_entity_poly.pdbx_seq_one_letter_code
_entity_poly.pdbx_strand_id
1 'polypeptide(L)' 'MVDAIKRAGSADPQKIRDALEKTQNFQASTGMLSLDANHNPIKTAFILARQNGVEIFKEKINP' A
#
# COMPACT_ATOMS: atom_id res chain seq x y z
N MET A 1 8.59 -1.26 -4.03
CA MET A 1 9.99 -1.73 -3.97
C MET A 1 10.96 -0.80 -4.69
N VAL A 2 10.82 -0.56 -6.01
CA VAL A 2 11.69 0.38 -6.75
C VAL A 2 11.75 1.76 -6.11
N ASP A 3 10.61 2.28 -5.66
CA ASP A 3 10.54 3.54 -4.92
C ASP A 3 11.41 3.53 -3.63
N ALA A 4 11.30 2.50 -2.80
CA ALA A 4 12.09 2.38 -1.58
C ALA A 4 13.59 2.29 -1.87
N ILE A 5 13.99 1.60 -2.95
CA ILE A 5 15.39 1.55 -3.40
C ILE A 5 15.87 2.95 -3.81
N LYS A 6 15.06 3.71 -4.55
CA LYS A 6 15.37 5.10 -4.92
C LYS A 6 15.50 5.99 -3.69
N ARG A 7 14.60 5.88 -2.71
CA ARG A 7 14.66 6.62 -1.44
C ARG A 7 15.84 6.21 -0.56
N ALA A 8 16.22 4.93 -0.56
CA ALA A 8 17.39 4.42 0.14
C ALA A 8 18.71 4.93 -0.47
N GLY A 9 18.71 5.29 -1.76
CA GLY A 9 19.90 5.79 -2.47
C GLY A 9 21.05 4.79 -2.54
N SER A 10 20.77 3.50 -2.31
CA SER A 10 21.77 2.45 -2.19
C SER A 10 21.15 1.08 -2.48
N ALA A 11 21.99 0.13 -2.89
CA ALA A 11 21.63 -1.28 -3.00
C ALA A 11 21.81 -2.06 -1.68
N ASP A 12 22.19 -1.38 -0.59
CA ASP A 12 22.33 -1.97 0.73
C ASP A 12 20.98 -2.50 1.25
N PRO A 13 20.87 -3.80 1.61
CA PRO A 13 19.62 -4.40 2.06
C PRO A 13 19.02 -3.76 3.31
N GLN A 14 19.86 -3.31 4.27
CA GLN A 14 19.39 -2.66 5.49
C GLN A 14 18.78 -1.29 5.15
N LYS A 15 19.45 -0.50 4.31
CA LYS A 15 18.91 0.81 3.88
C LYS A 15 17.59 0.67 3.12
N ILE A 16 17.46 -0.37 2.30
CA ILE A 16 16.22 -0.64 1.57
C ILE A 16 15.10 -1.05 2.55
N ARG A 17 15.40 -1.91 3.53
CA ARG A 17 14.44 -2.29 4.58
C ARG A 17 13.96 -1.07 5.35
N ASP A 18 14.87 -0.25 5.85
CA ASP A 18 14.53 0.94 6.62
C ASP A 18 13.71 1.96 5.79
N ALA A 19 13.97 2.04 4.48
CA ALA A 19 13.15 2.84 3.57
C ALA A 19 11.76 2.23 3.35
N LEU A 20 11.65 0.91 3.27
CA LEU A 20 10.35 0.23 3.19
C LEU A 20 9.52 0.50 4.45
N GLU A 21 10.10 0.36 5.64
CA GLU A 21 9.44 0.62 6.92
C GLU A 21 8.91 2.06 7.05
N LYS A 22 9.65 3.04 6.52
CA LYS A 22 9.24 4.45 6.50
C LYS A 22 8.23 4.79 5.40
N THR A 23 7.71 3.81 4.67
CA THR A 23 6.75 4.05 3.59
C THR A 23 5.41 4.50 4.17
N GLN A 24 5.10 5.77 3.95
CA GLN A 24 3.85 6.40 4.34
C GLN A 24 3.27 7.12 3.13
N ASN A 25 1.95 7.06 2.95
CA ASN A 25 1.22 7.79 1.91
C ASN A 25 1.76 7.53 0.49
N PHE A 26 2.21 6.32 0.20
CA PHE A 26 2.70 5.94 -1.12
C PHE A 26 1.54 5.65 -2.06
N GLN A 27 1.46 6.36 -3.19
CA GLN A 27 0.44 6.10 -4.21
C GLN A 27 0.77 4.81 -4.98
N ALA A 28 0.03 3.74 -4.69
CA ALA A 28 0.07 2.49 -5.44
C ALA A 28 -1.12 2.39 -6.43
N SER A 29 -1.13 1.36 -7.27
CA SER A 29 -2.21 1.13 -8.25
C SER A 29 -3.58 0.99 -7.62
N THR A 30 -3.63 0.38 -6.43
CA THR A 30 -4.87 0.12 -5.68
C THR A 30 -5.20 1.20 -4.63
N GLY A 31 -4.55 2.38 -4.70
CA GLY A 31 -4.74 3.48 -3.75
C GLY A 31 -3.51 3.75 -2.89
N MET A 32 -3.71 4.50 -1.81
CA MET A 32 -2.65 4.91 -0.88
C MET A 32 -2.20 3.75 -0.01
N LEU A 33 -0.89 3.62 0.16
CA LEU A 33 -0.23 2.60 0.97
C LEU A 33 0.60 3.27 2.07
N SER A 34 0.33 2.87 3.30
CA SER A 34 1.13 3.17 4.49
C SER A 34 1.43 1.87 5.22
N LEU A 35 2.59 1.75 5.86
CA LEU A 35 2.93 0.59 6.69
C LEU A 35 2.86 0.93 8.18
N ASP A 36 2.35 -0.01 8.98
CA ASP A 36 2.45 0.03 10.44
C ASP A 36 3.80 -0.52 10.95
N ALA A 37 3.99 -0.49 12.27
CA ALA A 37 5.22 -0.95 12.92
C ALA A 37 5.49 -2.46 12.74
N ASN A 38 4.47 -3.25 12.38
CA ASN A 38 4.57 -4.68 12.13
C ASN A 38 4.69 -5.00 10.63
N HIS A 39 4.90 -3.98 9.80
CA HIS A 39 4.97 -4.06 8.34
C HIS A 39 3.66 -4.49 7.68
N ASN A 40 2.53 -4.28 8.35
CA ASN A 40 1.23 -4.47 7.74
C ASN A 40 0.82 -3.22 6.95
N PRO A 41 0.23 -3.40 5.75
CA PRO A 41 -0.34 -2.30 5.00
C PRO A 41 -1.60 -1.76 5.68
N ILE A 42 -1.55 -0.50 6.14
CA ILE A 42 -2.73 0.28 6.49
C ILE A 42 -3.34 0.76 5.19
N LYS A 43 -4.49 0.18 4.83
CA LYS A 43 -5.16 0.45 3.56
C LYS A 43 -6.67 0.43 3.72
N THR A 44 -7.33 1.31 2.98
CA THR A 44 -8.77 1.28 2.78
C THR A 44 -9.24 -0.07 2.20
N ALA A 45 -10.32 -0.62 2.78
CA ALA A 45 -11.09 -1.71 2.20
C ALA A 45 -12.23 -1.20 1.30
N PHE A 46 -12.51 -1.93 0.21
CA PHE A 46 -13.60 -1.63 -0.71
C PHE A 46 -14.63 -2.74 -0.69
N ILE A 47 -15.90 -2.38 -0.54
CA ILE A 47 -17.03 -3.30 -0.68
C ILE A 47 -17.51 -3.24 -2.12
N LEU A 48 -17.42 -4.37 -2.81
CA LEU A 48 -17.96 -4.57 -4.14
C LEU A 48 -19.19 -5.46 -4.05
N ALA A 49 -20.28 -5.06 -4.70
CA ALA A 49 -21.47 -5.88 -4.87
C ALA A 49 -21.40 -6.59 -6.24
N ARG A 50 -21.85 -7.84 -6.31
CA ARG A 50 -22.00 -8.54 -7.59
C ARG A 50 -23.47 -8.52 -8.01
N GLN A 51 -23.77 -7.87 -9.13
CA GLN A 51 -25.10 -7.84 -9.73
C GLN A 51 -25.00 -8.37 -11.16
N ASN A 52 -25.79 -9.39 -11.48
CA ASN A 52 -25.81 -10.01 -12.82
C ASN A 52 -24.42 -10.43 -13.33
N GLY A 53 -23.55 -10.90 -12.44
CA GLY A 53 -22.17 -11.30 -12.77
C GLY A 53 -21.16 -10.16 -12.88
N VAL A 54 -21.59 -8.90 -12.81
CA VAL A 54 -20.71 -7.72 -12.86
C VAL A 54 -20.45 -7.18 -11.45
N GLU A 55 -19.21 -6.78 -11.18
CA GLU A 55 -18.80 -6.12 -9.95
C GLU A 55 -19.13 -4.64 -9.99
N ILE A 56 -19.87 -4.17 -9.00
CA ILE A 56 -20.28 -2.78 -8.83
C ILE A 56 -19.68 -2.26 -7.52
N PHE A 57 -19.04 -1.10 -7.58
CA PHE A 57 -18.58 -0.40 -6.39
C PHE A 57 -19.77 -0.08 -5.47
N LYS A 58 -19.68 -0.49 -4.20
CA LYS A 58 -20.71 -0.19 -3.21
C LYS A 58 -20.23 0.87 -2.22
N GLU A 59 -19.11 0.61 -1.54
CA GLU A 59 -18.67 1.47 -0.45
C GLU A 59 -17.17 1.36 -0.18
N LYS A 60 -16.61 2.41 0.42
CA LYS A 60 -15.22 2.52 0.87
C LYS A 60 -15.18 2.55 2.40
N ILE A 61 -14.46 1.63 3.02
CA ILE A 61 -14.23 1.58 4.47
C ILE A 61 -12.77 1.91 4.75
N ASN A 62 -12.54 2.98 5.51
CA ASN A 62 -11.20 3.32 5.98
C ASN A 62 -10.92 2.60 7.32
N PRO A 63 -9.69 2.10 7.53
CA PRO A 63 -9.25 1.62 8.84
C PRO A 63 -9.17 2.76 9.86
#